data_AF-A0A933SVN2-F1
#
_entry.id   AF-A0A933SVN2-F1
#
_cell.length_a   1.000
_cell.length_b   1.000
_cell.length_c   1.000
_cell.angle_alpha   90.00
_cell.angle_beta   90.00
_cell.angle_gamma   90.00
#
_symmetry.space_group_name_H-M   'P 1'
#
loop_
_entity.id
_entity.type
_entity.pdbx_description
1 polymer ?
#
loop_
_entity_poly.entity_id
_entity_poly.type
_entity_poly.pdbx_seq_one_letter_code
_entity_poly.pdbx_strand_id
1 'polypeptide(L)'
;MSQDPKDILKMFTKKCKDHLNFVKIPVKIGKYKIELSSRTLSDVIEKHTVDYMIDYFGKDKVQFKNWRGYDVIIILLEQTIYVNIKTQEYNEILDATWLFSASVVKELQKQKIFEYLYCIKFEYIKENRVFLEFPFAKVAGPLSKVDLVYYTKGEKPPCKLRTEFNGTHCHLRNEFYE
;
A
#
# COMPACT_ATOMS: atom_id res chain seq x y z
N MET A 1 25.23 -12.70 -4.50
CA MET A 1 24.60 -12.49 -3.19
C MET A 1 23.14 -12.19 -3.45
N SER A 2 22.22 -13.01 -2.90
CA SER A 2 20.79 -12.73 -2.98
C SER A 2 20.52 -11.39 -2.28
N GLN A 3 19.89 -10.46 -2.98
CA GLN A 3 19.59 -9.14 -2.45
C GLN A 3 18.30 -9.22 -1.63
N ASP A 4 18.28 -8.67 -0.41
CA ASP A 4 17.11 -8.72 0.47
C ASP A 4 15.87 -8.15 -0.26
N PRO A 5 14.74 -8.88 -0.36
CA PRO A 5 13.49 -8.37 -0.90
C PRO A 5 13.11 -6.97 -0.44
N LYS A 6 13.34 -6.65 0.84
CA LYS A 6 13.01 -5.34 1.40
C LYS A 6 13.85 -4.25 0.75
N ASP A 7 15.14 -4.49 0.51
CA ASP A 7 16.04 -3.53 -0.16
C ASP A 7 15.66 -3.33 -1.63
N ILE A 8 15.30 -4.40 -2.33
CA ILE A 8 14.79 -4.33 -3.71
C ILE A 8 13.53 -3.45 -3.75
N LEU A 9 12.59 -3.67 -2.84
CA LEU A 9 11.36 -2.89 -2.75
C LEU A 9 11.62 -1.42 -2.33
N LYS A 10 12.60 -1.15 -1.46
CA LYS A 10 13.01 0.23 -1.10
C LYS A 10 13.56 0.97 -2.32
N MET A 11 14.40 0.32 -3.13
CA MET A 11 14.87 0.90 -4.39
C MET A 11 13.73 1.15 -5.39
N PHE A 12 12.84 0.16 -5.57
CA PHE A 12 11.68 0.28 -6.45
C PHE A 12 10.75 1.42 -6.01
N THR A 13 10.36 1.46 -4.74
CA THR A 13 9.43 2.47 -4.22
C THR A 13 9.97 3.88 -4.33
N LYS A 14 11.28 4.09 -4.13
CA LYS A 14 11.93 5.39 -4.38
C LYS A 14 11.77 5.82 -5.83
N LYS A 15 12.11 4.94 -6.79
CA LYS A 15 11.95 5.23 -8.23
C LYS A 15 10.48 5.43 -8.62
N CYS A 16 9.58 4.64 -8.04
CA CYS A 16 8.15 4.75 -8.28
C CYS A 16 7.59 6.08 -7.76
N LYS A 17 8.05 6.57 -6.61
CA LYS A 17 7.69 7.90 -6.10
C LYS A 17 8.05 9.00 -7.10
N ASP A 18 9.27 8.94 -7.64
CA ASP A 18 9.75 9.92 -8.61
C ASP A 18 8.95 9.83 -9.91
N HIS A 19 8.61 8.60 -10.34
CA HIS A 19 7.71 8.36 -11.48
C HIS A 19 6.30 8.94 -11.24
N LEU A 20 5.68 8.69 -10.08
CA LEU A 20 4.35 9.21 -9.75
C LEU A 20 4.31 10.75 -9.74
N ASN A 21 5.35 11.40 -9.20
CA ASN A 21 5.50 12.85 -9.27
C ASN A 21 5.69 13.35 -10.71
N PHE A 22 6.41 12.60 -11.55
CA PHE A 22 6.60 12.93 -12.96
C PHE A 22 5.31 12.81 -13.79
N VAL A 23 4.48 11.80 -13.52
CA VAL A 23 3.19 11.57 -14.21
C VAL A 23 2.22 12.74 -14.02
N LYS A 24 2.35 13.51 -12.93
CA LYS A 24 1.46 14.63 -12.59
C LYS A 24 -0.01 14.17 -12.56
N ILE A 25 -0.32 13.28 -11.63
CA ILE A 25 -1.69 12.78 -11.44
C ILE A 25 -2.59 13.95 -10.98
N PRO A 26 -3.67 14.29 -11.71
CA PRO A 26 -4.48 15.46 -11.39
C PRO A 26 -5.35 15.23 -10.14
N VAL A 27 -5.52 16.28 -9.32
CA VAL A 27 -6.45 16.26 -8.17
C VAL A 27 -7.90 16.52 -8.61
N LYS A 28 -8.07 17.20 -9.75
CA LYS A 28 -9.37 17.59 -10.31
C LYS A 28 -9.47 17.17 -11.77
N ILE A 29 -10.64 16.68 -12.20
CA ILE A 29 -10.86 16.23 -13.58
C ILE A 29 -12.11 16.84 -14.22
N GLY A 30 -12.16 16.78 -15.56
CA GLY A 30 -13.30 17.19 -16.36
C GLY A 30 -13.46 18.70 -16.53
N LYS A 31 -14.41 19.08 -17.39
CA LYS A 31 -14.69 20.48 -17.74
C LYS A 31 -15.03 21.36 -16.53
N TYR A 32 -15.69 20.78 -15.52
CA TYR A 32 -16.11 21.46 -14.30
C TYR A 32 -15.10 21.38 -13.14
N LYS A 33 -13.89 20.84 -13.37
CA LYS A 33 -12.83 20.67 -12.36
C LYS A 33 -13.34 19.99 -11.07
N ILE A 34 -14.00 18.84 -11.23
CA ILE A 34 -14.53 18.04 -10.12
C ILE A 34 -13.35 17.45 -9.33
N GLU A 35 -13.35 17.65 -8.02
CA GLU A 35 -12.34 17.07 -7.13
C GLU A 35 -12.48 15.55 -7.03
N LEU A 36 -11.35 14.86 -7.16
CA LEU A 36 -11.29 13.42 -7.02
C LEU A 36 -11.36 13.00 -5.55
N SER A 37 -12.18 11.99 -5.27
CA SER A 37 -12.23 11.38 -3.94
C SER A 37 -10.91 10.70 -3.59
N SER A 38 -10.59 10.56 -2.30
CA SER A 38 -9.40 9.83 -1.85
C SER A 38 -9.37 8.38 -2.33
N ARG A 39 -10.55 7.75 -2.52
CA ARG A 39 -10.66 6.42 -3.13
C ARG A 39 -10.22 6.42 -4.59
N THR A 40 -10.77 7.35 -5.38
CA THR A 40 -10.39 7.48 -6.80
C THR A 40 -8.91 7.78 -6.97
N LEU A 41 -8.35 8.63 -6.11
CA LEU A 41 -6.91 8.90 -6.10
C LEU A 41 -6.12 7.64 -5.76
N SER A 42 -6.52 6.84 -4.76
CA SER A 42 -5.88 5.55 -4.46
C SER A 42 -5.87 4.63 -5.66
N ASP A 43 -7.03 4.43 -6.31
CA ASP A 43 -7.16 3.54 -7.47
C ASP A 43 -6.22 3.98 -8.62
N VAL A 44 -6.10 5.29 -8.86
CA VAL A 44 -5.21 5.85 -9.90
C VAL A 44 -3.73 5.67 -9.53
N ILE A 45 -3.36 5.93 -8.27
CA ILE A 45 -1.98 5.73 -7.76
C ILE A 45 -1.58 4.27 -7.88
N GLU A 46 -2.46 3.36 -7.44
CA GLU A 46 -2.24 1.92 -7.49
C GLU A 46 -2.06 1.46 -8.93
N LYS A 47 -2.89 1.93 -9.86
CA LYS A 47 -2.75 1.63 -11.28
C LYS A 47 -1.38 2.06 -11.83
N HIS A 48 -0.99 3.32 -11.64
CA HIS A 48 0.32 3.80 -12.11
C HIS A 48 1.47 3.04 -11.47
N THR A 49 1.34 2.68 -10.19
CA THR A 49 2.35 1.90 -9.48
C THR A 49 2.47 0.50 -10.05
N VAL A 50 1.35 -0.17 -10.35
CA VAL A 50 1.33 -1.50 -10.96
C VAL A 50 1.93 -1.46 -12.37
N ASP A 51 1.55 -0.49 -13.19
CA ASP A 51 2.10 -0.32 -14.53
C ASP A 51 3.63 -0.14 -14.45
N TYR A 52 4.11 0.75 -13.58
CA TYR A 52 5.54 0.95 -13.36
C TYR A 52 6.25 -0.27 -12.75
N MET A 53 5.56 -1.05 -11.92
CA MET A 53 6.07 -2.30 -11.37
C MET A 53 6.29 -3.34 -12.47
N ILE A 54 5.37 -3.46 -13.42
CA ILE A 54 5.50 -4.34 -14.60
C ILE A 54 6.70 -3.90 -15.45
N ASP A 55 6.85 -2.60 -15.69
CA ASP A 55 8.00 -2.07 -16.45
C ASP A 55 9.33 -2.31 -15.74
N TYR A 56 9.35 -2.17 -14.41
CA TYR A 56 10.56 -2.30 -13.60
C TYR A 56 11.03 -3.74 -13.41
N PHE A 57 10.11 -4.66 -13.09
CA PHE A 57 10.46 -6.05 -12.80
C PHE A 57 10.36 -6.97 -14.02
N GLY A 58 9.55 -6.60 -15.01
CA GLY A 58 9.22 -7.42 -16.17
C GLY A 58 7.84 -8.07 -16.04
N LYS A 59 7.08 -8.08 -17.13
CA LYS A 59 5.72 -8.62 -17.22
C LYS A 59 5.64 -10.11 -16.86
N ASP A 60 6.68 -10.88 -17.16
CA ASP A 60 6.80 -12.30 -16.82
C ASP A 60 6.96 -12.54 -15.32
N LYS A 61 7.40 -11.52 -14.57
CA LYS A 61 7.66 -11.62 -13.12
C LYS A 61 6.54 -11.08 -12.24
N VAL A 62 5.60 -10.32 -12.80
CA VAL A 62 4.51 -9.71 -12.04
C VAL A 62 3.20 -10.47 -12.27
N GLN A 63 2.61 -10.99 -11.21
CA GLN A 63 1.31 -11.67 -11.22
C GLN A 63 0.35 -11.04 -10.21
N PHE A 64 -0.93 -11.37 -10.31
CA PHE A 64 -1.98 -10.81 -9.46
C PHE A 64 -2.77 -11.92 -8.77
N LYS A 65 -3.16 -11.69 -7.52
CA LYS A 65 -4.07 -12.60 -6.81
C LYS A 65 -4.99 -11.84 -5.86
N ASN A 66 -6.25 -12.24 -5.84
CA ASN A 66 -7.30 -11.66 -5.01
C ASN A 66 -7.71 -12.64 -3.90
N TRP A 67 -7.66 -12.17 -2.64
CA TRP A 67 -8.14 -12.91 -1.47
C TRP A 67 -9.34 -12.23 -0.85
N ARG A 68 -10.55 -12.76 -1.10
CA ARG A 68 -11.80 -12.20 -0.54
C ARG A 68 -11.95 -10.70 -0.82
N GLY A 69 -11.63 -10.27 -2.04
CA GLY A 69 -11.65 -8.86 -2.42
C GLY A 69 -10.40 -8.07 -2.03
N TYR A 70 -9.35 -8.72 -1.53
CA TYR A 70 -8.07 -8.09 -1.20
C TYR A 70 -7.02 -8.43 -2.26
N ASP A 71 -6.62 -7.41 -3.03
CA ASP A 71 -5.63 -7.57 -4.09
C ASP A 71 -4.20 -7.55 -3.57
N VAL A 72 -3.40 -8.50 -4.07
CA VAL A 72 -1.98 -8.64 -3.78
C VAL A 72 -1.26 -8.91 -5.09
N ILE A 73 -0.15 -8.22 -5.26
CA ILE A 73 0.74 -8.37 -6.41
C ILE A 73 1.83 -9.36 -6.03
N ILE A 74 2.14 -10.30 -6.91
CA ILE A 74 3.17 -11.31 -6.71
C ILE A 74 4.33 -10.94 -7.62
N ILE A 75 5.54 -10.86 -7.07
CA ILE A 75 6.76 -10.61 -7.84
C ILE A 75 7.65 -11.86 -7.72
N LEU A 76 7.94 -12.46 -8.87
CA LEU A 76 8.76 -13.67 -9.00
C LEU A 76 10.23 -13.27 -9.15
N LEU A 77 10.97 -13.28 -8.05
CA LEU A 77 12.42 -13.08 -8.02
C LEU A 77 13.11 -14.40 -7.65
N GLU A 78 14.33 -14.35 -7.13
CA GLU A 78 14.96 -15.53 -6.49
C GLU A 78 14.10 -16.10 -5.37
N GLN A 79 13.39 -15.21 -4.67
CA GLN A 79 12.33 -15.52 -3.74
C GLN A 79 11.02 -14.88 -4.22
N THR A 80 9.91 -15.62 -4.16
CA THR A 80 8.59 -15.06 -4.44
C THR A 80 8.20 -14.10 -3.32
N ILE A 81 7.87 -12.87 -3.69
CA ILE A 81 7.44 -11.82 -2.77
C ILE A 81 6.01 -11.40 -3.09
N TYR A 82 5.25 -11.10 -2.06
CA TYR A 82 3.87 -10.63 -2.17
C TYR A 82 3.85 -9.18 -1.73
N VAL A 83 3.20 -8.32 -2.50
CA VAL A 83 3.18 -6.88 -2.27
C VAL A 83 1.75 -6.42 -2.23
N ASN A 84 1.41 -5.69 -1.17
CA ASN A 84 0.21 -4.87 -1.16
C ASN A 84 0.57 -3.38 -1.20
N ILE A 85 -0.21 -2.63 -1.97
CA ILE A 85 -0.03 -1.19 -2.15
C ILE A 85 -1.03 -0.47 -1.26
N LYS A 86 -0.54 0.50 -0.48
CA LYS A 86 -1.33 1.39 0.36
C LYS A 86 -1.11 2.83 -0.05
N THR A 87 -2.15 3.63 0.05
CA THR A 87 -2.07 5.08 -0.13
C THR A 87 -2.63 5.77 1.11
N GLN A 88 -2.05 6.91 1.47
CA GLN A 88 -2.50 7.72 2.59
C GLN A 88 -2.29 9.20 2.29
N GLU A 89 -3.25 10.04 2.66
CA GLU A 89 -3.06 11.48 2.60
C GLU A 89 -2.09 11.93 3.71
N TYR A 90 -1.04 12.66 3.35
CA TYR A 90 0.11 12.92 4.25
C TYR A 90 -0.27 13.63 5.55
N ASN A 91 -1.24 14.55 5.50
CA ASN A 91 -1.66 15.35 6.65
C ASN A 91 -2.64 14.61 7.58
N GLU A 92 -3.02 13.37 7.25
CA GLU A 92 -3.83 12.55 8.13
C GLU A 92 -2.94 11.94 9.24
N ILE A 93 -3.01 12.53 10.43
CA ILE A 93 -2.28 12.06 11.61
C ILE A 93 -2.89 10.72 12.04
N LEU A 94 -2.51 9.61 11.42
CA LEU A 94 -2.83 8.24 11.84
C LEU A 94 -1.55 7.58 12.37
N ASP A 95 -1.69 6.76 13.40
CA ASP A 95 -0.60 5.96 13.97
C ASP A 95 -0.42 4.64 13.22
N ALA A 96 -1.46 4.17 12.53
CA ALA A 96 -1.45 2.89 11.83
C ALA A 96 -2.23 2.94 10.50
N THR A 97 -1.73 2.22 9.50
CA THR A 97 -2.35 2.05 8.19
C THR A 97 -3.20 0.79 8.17
N TRP A 98 -4.45 0.91 7.74
CA TRP A 98 -5.33 -0.25 7.53
C TRP A 98 -4.76 -1.19 6.48
N LEU A 99 -4.67 -2.48 6.81
CA LEU A 99 -4.20 -3.50 5.89
C LEU A 99 -5.36 -4.27 5.27
N PHE A 100 -6.06 -5.08 6.06
CA PHE A 100 -7.14 -5.97 5.61
C PHE A 100 -8.00 -6.43 6.81
N SER A 101 -9.11 -7.13 6.53
CA SER A 101 -9.91 -7.77 7.60
C SER A 101 -9.13 -8.88 8.30
N ALA A 102 -9.43 -9.15 9.57
CA ALA A 102 -8.81 -10.24 10.33
C ALA A 102 -9.00 -11.62 9.66
N SER A 103 -10.09 -11.80 8.91
CA SER A 103 -10.35 -13.05 8.17
C SER A 103 -9.37 -13.27 7.02
N VAL A 104 -8.91 -12.19 6.37
CA VAL A 104 -7.89 -12.25 5.33
C VAL A 104 -6.52 -12.58 5.94
N VAL A 105 -6.20 -12.04 7.13
CA VAL A 105 -4.97 -12.39 7.85
C VAL A 105 -4.86 -13.90 8.04
N LYS A 106 -5.92 -14.51 8.58
CA LYS A 106 -5.96 -15.96 8.85
C LYS A 106 -5.72 -16.79 7.59
N GLU A 107 -6.29 -16.37 6.47
CA GLU A 107 -6.12 -17.06 5.19
C GLU A 107 -4.68 -16.94 4.66
N LEU A 108 -4.08 -15.75 4.74
CA LEU A 108 -2.70 -15.51 4.32
C LEU A 108 -1.70 -16.28 5.21
N GLN A 109 -1.95 -16.36 6.52
CA GLN A 109 -1.15 -17.18 7.44
C GLN A 109 -1.25 -18.67 7.11
N LYS A 110 -2.46 -19.18 6.86
CA LYS A 110 -2.68 -20.58 6.45
C LYS A 110 -1.93 -20.94 5.17
N GLN A 111 -1.85 -20.00 4.24
CA GLN A 111 -1.12 -20.17 2.97
C GLN A 111 0.39 -19.87 3.09
N LYS A 112 0.91 -19.57 4.29
CA LYS A 112 2.31 -19.18 4.54
C LYS A 112 2.77 -17.94 3.74
N ILE A 113 1.83 -17.09 3.35
CA ILE A 113 2.11 -15.88 2.55
C ILE A 113 2.62 -14.75 3.42
N PHE A 114 2.19 -14.70 4.68
CA PHE A 114 2.59 -13.67 5.64
C PHE A 114 4.12 -13.55 5.83
N GLU A 115 4.83 -14.66 5.62
CA GLU A 115 6.30 -14.75 5.66
C GLU A 115 6.97 -13.96 4.53
N TYR A 116 6.24 -13.72 3.44
CA TYR A 116 6.73 -13.10 2.21
C TYR A 116 5.89 -11.89 1.77
N LEU A 117 4.93 -11.46 2.60
CA LEU A 117 4.06 -10.32 2.33
C LEU A 117 4.70 -9.02 2.82
N TYR A 118 4.86 -8.09 1.90
CA TYR A 118 5.34 -6.74 2.11
C TYR A 118 4.23 -5.74 1.81
N CYS A 119 4.32 -4.56 2.40
CA CYS A 119 3.43 -3.45 2.10
C CYS A 119 4.27 -2.26 1.63
N ILE A 120 3.93 -1.74 0.45
CA ILE A 120 4.43 -0.45 0.00
C ILE A 120 3.37 0.60 0.31
N LYS A 121 3.79 1.75 0.83
CA LYS A 121 2.90 2.86 1.18
C LYS A 121 3.35 4.13 0.49
N PHE A 122 2.43 4.77 -0.22
CA PHE A 122 2.62 6.09 -0.81
C PHE A 122 1.83 7.13 -0.01
N GLU A 123 2.54 8.11 0.53
CA GLU A 123 1.93 9.26 1.18
C GLU A 123 1.83 10.39 0.15
N TYR A 124 0.64 10.97 -0.02
CA TYR A 124 0.38 12.00 -1.02
C TYR A 124 -0.24 13.26 -0.43
N ILE A 125 0.02 14.41 -1.06
CA ILE A 125 -0.56 15.71 -0.74
C ILE A 125 -1.44 16.12 -1.92
N LYS A 126 -2.72 16.43 -1.63
CA LYS A 126 -3.67 16.96 -2.63
C LYS A 126 -4.14 18.39 -2.35
N GLU A 127 -4.15 18.81 -1.09
CA GLU A 127 -4.65 20.11 -0.68
C GLU A 127 -3.84 21.26 -1.32
N ASN A 128 -4.53 22.25 -1.89
CA ASN A 128 -3.93 23.38 -2.61
C ASN A 128 -3.01 22.99 -3.78
N ARG A 129 -3.16 21.78 -4.35
CA ARG A 129 -2.40 21.32 -5.51
C ARG A 129 -3.26 21.14 -6.75
N VAL A 130 -2.63 21.31 -7.92
CA VAL A 130 -3.21 20.94 -9.22
C VAL A 130 -3.01 19.44 -9.48
N PHE A 131 -1.85 18.92 -9.07
CA PHE A 131 -1.43 17.52 -9.21
C PHE A 131 -0.98 16.98 -7.87
N LEU A 132 -1.15 15.68 -7.65
CA LEU A 132 -0.64 15.02 -6.45
C LEU A 132 0.87 15.22 -6.33
N GLU A 133 1.31 15.54 -5.12
CA GLU A 133 2.72 15.46 -4.72
C GLU A 133 2.90 14.24 -3.80
N PHE A 134 3.93 13.45 -4.06
CA PHE A 134 4.29 12.30 -3.25
C PHE A 134 5.57 12.60 -2.46
N PRO A 135 5.45 13.13 -1.22
CA PRO A 135 6.62 13.39 -0.38
C PRO A 135 7.33 12.10 0.02
N PHE A 136 6.58 11.04 0.32
CA PHE A 136 7.12 9.77 0.82
C PHE A 136 6.57 8.55 0.08
N ALA A 137 7.47 7.57 -0.11
CA ALA A 137 7.14 6.20 -0.43
C ALA A 137 7.96 5.31 0.50
N LYS A 138 7.29 4.40 1.20
CA LYS A 138 7.89 3.61 2.27
C LYS A 138 7.55 2.12 2.08
N VAL A 139 8.36 1.26 2.69
CA VAL A 139 8.17 -0.20 2.66
C VAL A 139 8.14 -0.75 4.06
N ALA A 140 7.23 -1.69 4.30
CA ALA A 140 7.21 -2.51 5.50
C ALA A 140 7.14 -3.99 5.13
N GLY A 141 7.63 -4.84 6.04
CA GLY A 141 7.55 -6.29 5.93
C GLY A 141 8.89 -7.01 6.12
N PRO A 142 8.88 -8.36 6.04
CA PRO A 142 7.69 -9.19 5.83
C PRO A 142 6.73 -9.12 7.02
N LEU A 143 5.41 -9.18 6.77
CA LEU A 143 4.40 -8.92 7.81
C LEU A 143 4.41 -9.94 8.95
N SER A 144 5.01 -11.11 8.77
CA SER A 144 5.27 -12.09 9.83
C SER A 144 6.23 -11.61 10.93
N LYS A 145 7.02 -10.56 10.67
CA LYS A 145 8.05 -10.04 11.59
C LYS A 145 7.62 -8.74 12.30
N VAL A 146 6.38 -8.30 12.12
CA VAL A 146 5.88 -7.04 12.69
C VAL A 146 4.60 -7.28 13.47
N ASP A 147 4.41 -6.51 14.54
CA ASP A 147 3.20 -6.59 15.33
C ASP A 147 2.08 -5.81 14.66
N LEU A 148 0.95 -6.48 14.50
CA LEU A 148 -0.24 -5.92 13.89
C LEU A 148 -1.28 -5.56 14.95
N VAL A 149 -1.92 -4.42 14.73
CA VAL A 149 -2.99 -3.93 15.60
C VAL A 149 -4.32 -4.46 15.07
N TYR A 150 -5.04 -5.20 15.91
CA TYR A 150 -6.39 -5.66 15.62
C TYR A 150 -7.39 -4.75 16.32
N TYR A 151 -8.41 -4.31 15.59
CA TYR A 151 -9.48 -3.47 16.13
C TYR A 151 -10.83 -3.93 15.59
N THR A 152 -11.82 -4.06 16.47
CA THR A 152 -13.20 -4.36 16.09
C THR A 152 -14.05 -3.10 16.22
N LYS A 153 -14.83 -2.80 15.18
CA LYS A 153 -15.72 -1.63 15.18
C LYS A 153 -16.66 -1.64 16.40
N GLY A 154 -16.63 -0.55 17.16
CA GLY A 154 -17.39 -0.38 18.40
C GLY A 154 -16.55 -0.52 19.67
N GLU A 155 -15.32 -1.01 19.55
CA GLU A 155 -14.34 -0.99 20.65
C GLU A 155 -13.68 0.39 20.77
N LYS A 156 -12.95 0.61 21.87
CA LYS A 156 -12.07 1.76 22.00
C LYS A 156 -10.78 1.49 21.18
N PRO A 157 -10.40 2.35 20.23
CA PRO A 157 -9.20 2.11 19.44
C PRO A 157 -7.93 2.25 20.31
N PRO A 158 -6.93 1.36 20.15
CA PRO A 158 -5.71 1.38 20.95
C PRO A 158 -4.73 2.49 20.56
N CYS A 159 -4.90 3.07 19.37
CA CYS A 159 -4.14 4.20 18.84
C CYS A 159 -5.01 4.95 17.81
N LYS A 160 -4.50 6.02 17.21
CA LYS A 160 -5.23 6.74 16.16
C LYS A 160 -5.19 5.95 14.84
N LEU A 161 -6.34 5.42 14.44
CA LEU A 161 -6.48 4.59 13.25
C LEU A 161 -7.84 4.82 12.59
N ARG A 162 -8.01 4.30 11.37
CA ARG A 162 -9.29 4.31 10.67
C ARG A 162 -10.28 3.33 11.31
N THR A 163 -11.44 3.83 11.75
CA THR A 163 -12.43 3.06 12.53
C THR A 163 -13.72 2.77 11.76
N GLU A 164 -13.86 3.26 10.54
CA GLU A 164 -15.09 3.19 9.75
C GLU A 164 -15.41 1.76 9.26
N PHE A 165 -14.40 0.90 9.14
CA PHE A 165 -14.52 -0.45 8.59
C PHE A 165 -15.28 -1.39 9.52
N ASN A 166 -16.20 -2.16 8.95
CA ASN A 166 -17.00 -3.13 9.70
C ASN A 166 -16.19 -4.38 10.09
N GLY A 167 -16.56 -5.00 11.21
CA GLY A 167 -15.92 -6.20 11.75
C GLY A 167 -14.53 -5.94 12.34
N THR A 168 -13.81 -7.03 12.64
CA THR A 168 -12.42 -6.96 13.12
C THR A 168 -11.46 -6.82 11.95
N HIS A 169 -10.61 -5.82 12.02
CA HIS A 169 -9.67 -5.51 10.97
C HIS A 169 -8.29 -5.19 11.54
N CYS A 170 -7.30 -5.32 10.66
CA CYS A 170 -5.90 -5.36 10.98
C CYS A 170 -5.21 -4.11 10.43
N HIS A 171 -4.38 -3.49 11.25
CA HIS A 171 -3.60 -2.30 10.92
C HIS A 171 -2.12 -2.54 11.19
N LEU A 172 -1.28 -1.91 10.37
CA LEU A 172 0.17 -1.89 10.54
C LEU A 172 0.58 -0.54 11.10
N ARG A 173 1.32 -0.54 12.21
CA ARG A 173 1.83 0.70 12.79
C ARG A 173 2.80 1.39 11.85
N ASN A 174 2.73 2.72 11.81
CA ASN A 174 3.52 3.53 10.90
C ASN A 174 5.03 3.47 11.18
N GLU A 175 5.43 3.10 12.39
CA GLU A 175 6.83 2.89 12.80
C GLU A 175 7.55 1.76 12.05
N PHE A 176 6.80 0.79 11.50
CA PHE A 176 7.38 -0.33 10.76
C PHE A 176 7.63 -0.03 9.27
N TYR A 177 7.24 1.16 8.81
CA TYR A 177 7.53 1.62 7.45
C TYR A 177 8.86 2.37 7.41
N GLU A 178 9.73 1.98 6.49
CA GLU A 178 11.05 2.58 6.24
C GLU A 178 11.20 3.14 4.82
#